data_AF-A0A0P0VM01-F1
#
_entry.id   AF-A0A0P0VM01-F1
#
_cell.length_a   1.000
_cell.length_b   1.000
_cell.length_c   1.000
_cell.angle_alpha   90.00
_cell.angle_beta   90.00
_cell.angle_gamma   90.00
#
_symmetry.space_group_name_H-M   'P 1'
#
loop_
_entity.id
_entity.type
_entity.pdbx_description
1 polymer ?
#
loop_
_entity_poly.entity_id
_entity_poly.type
_entity_poly.pdbx_seq_one_letter_code
_entity_poly.pdbx_strand_id
1 'polypeptide(L)'
;AIFVFGAWAGLSHGGVLVGLAACGVMMSIVSTASDLMQDFKTGYLTLASPRSMFISQVIGTGMGCVIAPCVFWLFYKAFSNIGTSGTEYPAPYAIVYRNMAILGVDGFNSLPENCLTLCYIFFAAAIAINLIRDLAPHKVSRFIPLPMAMAIPFYIGSYFAIDMFLGSVILFVWEKLNKAKADAFGPAVASGLICGDGIWTLPQSILALAKVKPPICMKFLSRAANAKVDSFLAG
;
A
#
# COMPACT_ATOMS: atom_id res chain seq x y z
N ALA A 1 -17.94 -4.25 -1.37
CA ALA A 1 -18.29 -4.49 0.04
C ALA A 1 -18.87 -3.23 0.69
N ILE A 2 -18.05 -2.16 0.83
CA ILE A 2 -18.46 -0.89 1.45
C ILE A 2 -19.79 -0.35 0.89
N PHE A 3 -19.87 -0.12 -0.42
CA PHE A 3 -21.07 0.44 -1.06
C PHE A 3 -22.30 -0.45 -0.91
N VAL A 4 -22.15 -1.77 -1.03
CA VAL A 4 -23.28 -2.71 -0.99
C VAL A 4 -23.83 -2.85 0.42
N PHE A 5 -22.97 -3.17 1.39
CA PHE A 5 -23.41 -3.39 2.78
C PHE A 5 -23.68 -2.09 3.52
N GLY A 6 -22.95 -1.02 3.20
CA GLY A 6 -23.18 0.31 3.75
C GLY A 6 -24.53 0.87 3.31
N ALA A 7 -24.83 0.87 2.00
CA ALA A 7 -26.12 1.31 1.50
C ALA A 7 -27.28 0.45 2.03
N TRP A 8 -27.09 -0.88 2.13
CA TRP A 8 -28.10 -1.79 2.64
C TRP A 8 -28.47 -1.54 4.12
N ALA A 9 -27.48 -1.25 4.97
CA ALA A 9 -27.73 -0.93 6.38
C ALA A 9 -28.31 0.48 6.59
N GLY A 10 -27.97 1.43 5.71
CA GLY A 10 -28.45 2.82 5.76
C GLY A 10 -27.84 3.64 6.91
N LEU A 11 -28.02 4.97 6.87
CA LEU A 11 -27.45 5.89 7.87
C LEU A 11 -27.99 5.63 9.28
N SER A 12 -29.29 5.35 9.39
CA SER A 12 -30.00 5.16 10.64
C SER A 12 -29.57 3.93 11.45
N HIS A 13 -28.95 2.94 10.81
CA HIS A 13 -28.43 1.73 11.48
C HIS A 13 -26.90 1.66 11.48
N GLY A 14 -26.23 2.80 11.29
CA GLY A 14 -24.76 2.85 11.31
C GLY A 14 -24.10 2.19 10.10
N GLY A 15 -24.66 2.35 8.91
CA GLY A 15 -24.16 1.74 7.67
C GLY A 15 -22.69 2.02 7.36
N VAL A 16 -22.13 3.12 7.85
CA VAL A 16 -20.68 3.40 7.73
C VAL A 16 -19.85 2.34 8.47
N LEU A 17 -20.24 1.98 9.71
CA LEU A 17 -19.55 0.95 10.50
C LEU A 17 -19.72 -0.43 9.87
N VAL A 18 -20.94 -0.77 9.45
CA VAL A 18 -21.24 -2.05 8.79
C VAL A 18 -20.45 -2.17 7.48
N GLY A 19 -20.43 -1.13 6.67
CA GLY A 19 -19.69 -1.07 5.41
C GLY A 19 -18.19 -1.22 5.60
N LEU A 20 -17.61 -0.55 6.61
CA LEU A 20 -16.19 -0.66 6.95
C LEU A 20 -15.81 -2.05 7.48
N ALA A 21 -16.62 -2.61 8.39
CA ALA A 21 -16.38 -3.95 8.92
C ALA A 21 -16.45 -5.02 7.82
N ALA A 22 -17.49 -4.96 6.98
CA ALA A 22 -17.63 -5.85 5.83
C ALA A 22 -16.48 -5.69 4.82
N CYS A 23 -15.97 -4.45 4.64
CA CYS A 23 -14.80 -4.21 3.82
C CYS A 23 -13.55 -4.87 4.36
N GLY A 24 -13.29 -4.74 5.67
CA GLY A 24 -12.12 -5.36 6.29
C GLY A 24 -12.12 -6.87 6.09
N VAL A 25 -13.25 -7.53 6.34
CA VAL A 25 -13.41 -8.97 6.12
C VAL A 25 -13.19 -9.33 4.65
N MET A 26 -13.85 -8.63 3.72
CA MET A 26 -13.71 -8.90 2.28
C MET A 26 -12.29 -8.67 1.78
N MET A 27 -11.60 -7.63 2.26
CA MET A 27 -10.22 -7.35 1.92
C MET A 27 -9.30 -8.49 2.37
N SER A 28 -9.45 -8.97 3.61
CA SER A 28 -8.65 -10.09 4.13
C SER A 28 -8.87 -11.37 3.32
N ILE A 29 -10.11 -11.66 2.91
CA ILE A 29 -10.43 -12.84 2.09
C ILE A 29 -9.78 -12.71 0.71
N VAL A 30 -9.99 -11.57 0.04
CA VAL A 30 -9.47 -11.35 -1.33
C VAL A 30 -7.94 -11.32 -1.35
N SER A 31 -7.31 -10.68 -0.35
CA SER A 31 -5.85 -10.66 -0.22
C SER A 31 -5.31 -12.07 -0.05
N THR A 32 -5.81 -12.81 0.93
CA THR A 32 -5.35 -14.18 1.20
C THR A 32 -5.54 -15.10 -0.02
N ALA A 33 -6.67 -14.96 -0.74
CA ALA A 33 -6.93 -15.73 -1.94
C ALA A 33 -5.98 -15.37 -3.10
N SER A 34 -5.68 -14.08 -3.27
CA SER A 34 -4.70 -13.60 -4.26
C SER A 34 -3.31 -14.14 -3.95
N ASP A 35 -2.87 -14.02 -2.70
CA ASP A 35 -1.55 -14.47 -2.26
C ASP A 35 -1.41 -15.98 -2.47
N LEU A 36 -2.43 -16.77 -2.08
CA LEU A 36 -2.44 -18.21 -2.29
C LEU A 36 -2.34 -18.59 -3.78
N MET A 37 -3.00 -17.84 -4.67
CA MET A 37 -2.93 -18.10 -6.11
C MET A 37 -1.54 -17.76 -6.69
N GLN A 38 -0.90 -16.70 -6.18
CA GLN A 38 0.48 -16.35 -6.54
C GLN A 38 1.48 -17.38 -6.01
N ASP A 39 1.30 -17.85 -4.78
CA ASP A 39 2.13 -18.87 -4.15
C ASP A 39 2.03 -20.19 -4.90
N PHE A 40 0.82 -20.67 -5.23
CA PHE A 40 0.67 -21.89 -6.02
C PHE A 40 1.26 -21.78 -7.43
N LYS A 41 1.14 -20.62 -8.07
CA LYS A 41 1.79 -20.39 -9.36
C LYS A 41 3.32 -20.46 -9.22
N THR A 42 3.87 -19.84 -8.19
CA THR A 42 5.31 -19.88 -7.91
C THR A 42 5.77 -21.31 -7.59
N GLY A 43 5.03 -22.01 -6.72
CA GLY A 43 5.29 -23.40 -6.36
C GLY A 43 5.26 -24.34 -7.57
N TYR A 44 4.32 -24.13 -8.49
CA TYR A 44 4.29 -24.86 -9.76
C TYR A 44 5.55 -24.61 -10.60
N LEU A 45 5.99 -23.36 -10.72
CA LEU A 45 7.21 -22.99 -11.46
C LEU A 45 8.49 -23.53 -10.81
N THR A 46 8.54 -23.63 -9.48
CA THR A 46 9.69 -24.16 -8.74
C THR A 46 9.61 -25.67 -8.50
N LEU A 47 8.62 -26.37 -9.07
CA LEU A 47 8.36 -27.80 -8.86
C LEU A 47 8.20 -28.18 -7.36
N ALA A 48 7.74 -27.22 -6.55
CA ALA A 48 7.48 -27.43 -5.13
C ALA A 48 6.15 -28.19 -4.93
N SER A 49 6.07 -28.98 -3.87
CA SER A 49 4.85 -29.76 -3.61
C SER A 49 3.68 -28.84 -3.17
N PRO A 50 2.53 -28.86 -3.88
CA PRO A 50 1.38 -28.00 -3.54
C PRO A 50 0.81 -28.27 -2.14
N ARG A 51 0.91 -29.53 -1.69
CA ARG A 51 0.45 -29.95 -0.36
C ARG A 51 1.26 -29.31 0.76
N SER A 52 2.58 -29.24 0.61
CA SER A 52 3.44 -28.59 1.61
C SER A 52 3.21 -27.08 1.67
N MET A 53 3.02 -26.42 0.52
CA MET A 53 2.63 -25.01 0.48
C MET A 53 1.30 -24.76 1.19
N PHE A 54 0.26 -25.54 0.89
CA PHE A 54 -1.04 -25.38 1.53
C PHE A 54 -0.97 -25.56 3.06
N ILE A 55 -0.27 -26.60 3.53
CA ILE A 55 -0.09 -26.84 4.98
C ILE A 55 0.66 -25.67 5.63
N SER A 56 1.72 -25.18 4.99
CA SER A 56 2.49 -24.02 5.49
C SER A 56 1.62 -22.77 5.57
N GLN A 57 0.75 -22.53 4.59
CA GLN A 57 -0.19 -21.41 4.59
C GLN A 57 -1.19 -21.50 5.74
N VAL A 58 -1.75 -22.69 5.98
CA VAL A 58 -2.72 -22.92 7.07
C VAL A 58 -2.07 -22.66 8.43
N ILE A 59 -0.85 -23.17 8.63
CA ILE A 59 -0.08 -22.94 9.87
C ILE A 59 0.25 -21.45 10.03
N GLY A 60 0.77 -20.81 8.98
CA GLY A 60 1.12 -19.39 8.99
C GLY A 60 -0.09 -18.49 9.26
N THR A 61 -1.23 -18.80 8.65
CA THR A 61 -2.50 -18.08 8.89
C THR A 61 -2.96 -18.28 10.33
N GLY A 62 -2.92 -19.52 10.86
CA GLY A 62 -3.26 -19.81 12.25
C GLY A 62 -2.38 -19.05 13.25
N MET A 63 -1.07 -18.99 13.01
CA MET A 63 -0.15 -18.18 13.80
C MET A 63 -0.46 -16.68 13.67
N GLY A 64 -0.73 -16.20 12.47
CA GLY A 64 -1.09 -14.80 12.19
C GLY A 64 -2.34 -14.34 12.95
N CYS A 65 -3.36 -15.20 13.06
CA CYS A 65 -4.59 -14.93 13.82
C CYS A 65 -4.34 -14.66 15.31
N VAL A 66 -3.24 -15.15 15.88
CA VAL A 66 -2.87 -14.91 17.28
C VAL A 66 -1.85 -13.77 17.38
N ILE A 67 -0.80 -13.82 16.56
CA ILE A 67 0.32 -12.87 16.64
C ILE A 67 -0.13 -11.46 16.26
N ALA A 68 -0.91 -11.29 15.17
CA ALA A 68 -1.27 -9.96 14.68
C ALA A 68 -2.14 -9.18 15.69
N PRO A 69 -3.20 -9.74 16.30
CA PRO A 69 -3.95 -9.06 17.36
C PRO A 69 -3.11 -8.77 18.61
N CYS A 70 -2.24 -9.70 19.02
CA CYS A 70 -1.35 -9.49 20.17
C CYS A 70 -0.40 -8.31 19.95
N VAL A 71 0.23 -8.23 18.78
CA VAL A 71 1.12 -7.11 18.41
C VAL A 71 0.33 -5.81 18.31
N PHE A 72 -0.84 -5.82 17.66
CA PHE A 72 -1.71 -4.65 17.58
C PHE A 72 -2.07 -4.12 18.98
N TRP A 73 -2.48 -5.00 19.89
CA TRP A 73 -2.84 -4.62 21.26
C TRP A 73 -1.66 -4.09 22.07
N LEU A 74 -0.46 -4.62 21.84
CA LEU A 74 0.78 -4.13 22.43
C LEU A 74 1.05 -2.68 21.99
N PHE A 75 1.00 -2.41 20.69
CA PHE A 75 1.15 -1.05 20.16
C PHE A 75 0.05 -0.11 20.65
N TYR A 76 -1.20 -0.58 20.64
CA TYR A 76 -2.35 0.21 21.10
C TYR A 76 -2.24 0.62 22.57
N LYS A 77 -1.65 -0.22 23.42
CA LYS A 77 -1.37 0.14 24.82
C LYS A 77 -0.11 1.00 24.98
N ALA A 78 0.91 0.79 24.15
CA ALA A 78 2.17 1.53 24.24
C ALA A 78 2.04 2.99 23.76
N PHE A 79 1.17 3.23 22.77
CA PHE A 79 0.93 4.54 22.17
C PHE A 79 -0.54 4.91 22.26
N SER A 80 -0.86 5.96 23.03
CA SER A 80 -2.25 6.43 23.22
C SER A 80 -2.84 7.13 22.00
N ASN A 81 -2.01 7.48 21.01
CA ASN A 81 -2.39 8.35 19.90
C ASN A 81 -2.21 7.66 18.53
N ILE A 82 -2.44 6.35 18.45
CA ILE A 82 -2.42 5.63 17.17
C ILE A 82 -3.64 6.06 16.34
N GLY A 83 -3.40 6.37 15.06
CA GLY A 83 -4.44 6.70 14.09
C GLY A 83 -4.89 8.16 14.11
N THR A 84 -4.41 8.98 15.03
CA THR A 84 -4.67 10.43 15.03
C THR A 84 -3.75 11.15 14.04
N SER A 85 -4.28 12.12 13.30
CA SER A 85 -3.50 12.92 12.36
C SER A 85 -2.43 13.74 13.07
N GLY A 86 -1.19 13.71 12.56
CA GLY A 86 -0.07 14.49 13.11
C GLY A 86 0.70 13.83 14.27
N THR A 87 0.42 12.58 14.59
CA THR A 87 1.20 11.79 15.56
C THR A 87 2.18 10.85 14.86
N GLU A 88 3.00 10.13 15.63
CA GLU A 88 4.03 9.22 15.10
C GLU A 88 3.45 8.07 14.24
N TYR A 89 2.19 7.68 14.48
CA TYR A 89 1.50 6.60 13.77
C TYR A 89 0.15 7.06 13.22
N PRO A 90 0.12 7.90 12.17
CA PRO A 90 -1.12 8.30 11.54
C PRO A 90 -1.72 7.13 10.74
N ALA A 91 -3.04 7.06 10.63
CA ALA A 91 -3.74 6.07 9.82
C ALA A 91 -4.33 6.70 8.55
N PRO A 92 -3.50 7.03 7.53
CA PRO A 92 -3.96 7.75 6.34
C PRO A 92 -5.05 6.98 5.59
N TYR A 93 -4.92 5.66 5.49
CA TYR A 93 -5.93 4.80 4.84
C TYR A 93 -7.27 4.80 5.57
N ALA A 94 -7.29 4.94 6.89
CA ALA A 94 -8.54 4.94 7.66
C ALA A 94 -9.44 6.10 7.25
N ILE A 95 -8.85 7.28 6.95
CA ILE A 95 -9.59 8.45 6.48
C ILE A 95 -10.19 8.18 5.10
N VAL A 96 -9.41 7.58 4.20
CA VAL A 96 -9.87 7.24 2.83
C VAL A 96 -11.02 6.24 2.87
N TYR A 97 -10.88 5.13 3.61
CA TYR A 97 -11.94 4.12 3.74
C TYR A 97 -13.18 4.68 4.43
N ARG A 98 -13.03 5.53 5.46
CA ARG A 98 -14.16 6.22 6.09
C ARG A 98 -14.92 7.08 5.10
N ASN A 99 -14.22 7.86 4.28
CA ASN A 99 -14.85 8.70 3.26
C ASN A 99 -15.56 7.85 2.21
N MET A 100 -14.96 6.75 1.75
CA MET A 100 -15.63 5.80 0.86
C MET A 100 -16.88 5.19 1.50
N ALA A 101 -16.85 4.91 2.81
CA ALA A 101 -18.00 4.38 3.53
C ALA A 101 -19.11 5.42 3.69
N ILE A 102 -18.79 6.68 3.97
CA ILE A 102 -19.77 7.77 3.98
C ILE A 102 -20.41 7.93 2.61
N LEU A 103 -19.61 7.97 1.53
CA LEU A 103 -20.12 8.01 0.15
C LEU A 103 -21.01 6.81 -0.18
N GLY A 104 -20.71 5.64 0.38
CA GLY A 104 -21.52 4.44 0.18
C GLY A 104 -22.89 4.49 0.84
N VAL A 105 -23.08 5.32 1.87
CA VAL A 105 -24.34 5.41 2.61
C VAL A 105 -25.13 6.68 2.25
N ASP A 106 -24.46 7.83 2.12
CA ASP A 106 -25.09 9.10 1.69
C ASP A 106 -25.34 9.17 0.18
N GLY A 107 -24.70 8.28 -0.59
CA GLY A 107 -24.81 8.22 -2.05
C GLY A 107 -23.96 9.28 -2.77
N PHE A 108 -24.07 9.29 -4.10
CA PHE A 108 -23.20 10.09 -4.96
C PHE A 108 -23.43 11.61 -4.89
N ASN A 109 -24.51 12.05 -4.24
CA ASN A 109 -24.84 13.46 -4.05
C ASN A 109 -23.89 14.17 -3.06
N SER A 110 -23.15 13.42 -2.26
CA SER A 110 -22.14 13.96 -1.33
C SER A 110 -20.77 14.19 -1.97
N LEU A 111 -20.59 13.86 -3.26
CA LEU A 111 -19.33 14.14 -3.95
C LEU A 111 -19.26 15.61 -4.42
N PRO A 112 -18.05 16.20 -4.47
CA PRO A 112 -17.85 17.53 -5.05
C PRO A 112 -18.40 17.63 -6.48
N GLU A 113 -18.87 18.83 -6.86
CA GLU A 113 -19.32 19.10 -8.23
C GLU A 113 -18.25 18.66 -9.25
N ASN A 114 -18.68 17.98 -10.31
CA ASN A 114 -17.86 17.40 -11.38
C ASN A 114 -17.01 16.18 -11.01
N CYS A 115 -17.01 15.68 -9.76
CA CYS A 115 -16.19 14.52 -9.40
C CYS A 115 -16.58 13.26 -10.20
N LEU A 116 -17.88 12.99 -10.36
CA LEU A 116 -18.35 11.88 -11.20
C LEU A 116 -17.95 12.04 -12.66
N THR A 117 -18.07 13.26 -13.20
CA THR A 117 -17.65 13.57 -14.58
C THR A 117 -16.17 13.27 -14.77
N LEU A 118 -15.32 13.70 -13.83
CA LEU A 118 -13.89 13.40 -13.86
C LEU A 118 -13.63 11.89 -13.76
N CYS A 119 -14.33 11.16 -12.87
CA CYS A 119 -14.22 9.71 -12.76
C CYS A 119 -14.55 9.01 -14.09
N TYR A 120 -15.62 9.40 -14.78
CA TYR A 120 -15.98 8.84 -16.09
C TYR A 120 -14.94 9.17 -17.16
N ILE A 121 -14.43 10.41 -17.19
CA ILE A 121 -13.39 10.82 -18.13
C ILE A 121 -12.11 10.00 -17.91
N PHE A 122 -11.63 9.90 -16.67
CA PHE A 122 -10.42 9.14 -16.36
C PHE A 122 -10.60 7.64 -16.58
N PHE A 123 -11.79 7.09 -16.32
CA PHE A 123 -12.10 5.70 -16.61
C PHE A 123 -12.08 5.41 -18.11
N ALA A 124 -12.73 6.25 -18.92
CA ALA A 124 -12.69 6.13 -20.37
C ALA A 124 -11.27 6.31 -20.92
N ALA A 125 -10.51 7.28 -20.40
CA ALA A 125 -9.11 7.48 -20.76
C ALA A 125 -8.25 6.27 -20.38
N ALA A 126 -8.46 5.67 -19.20
CA ALA A 126 -7.73 4.48 -18.78
C ALA A 126 -8.04 3.28 -19.68
N ILE A 127 -9.30 3.08 -20.08
CA ILE A 127 -9.66 2.05 -21.06
C ILE A 127 -8.96 2.31 -22.40
N ALA A 128 -9.04 3.55 -22.90
CA ALA A 128 -8.41 3.92 -24.16
C ALA A 128 -6.89 3.69 -24.14
N ILE A 129 -6.20 4.08 -23.06
CA ILE A 129 -4.75 3.89 -22.90
C ILE A 129 -4.40 2.40 -22.88
N ASN A 130 -5.13 1.57 -22.13
CA ASN A 130 -4.88 0.13 -22.10
C ASN A 130 -5.16 -0.51 -23.48
N LEU A 131 -6.24 -0.11 -24.16
CA LEU A 131 -6.56 -0.63 -25.49
C LEU A 131 -5.50 -0.25 -26.52
N ILE A 132 -5.03 1.01 -26.52
CA ILE A 132 -3.94 1.45 -27.39
C ILE A 132 -2.67 0.66 -27.07
N ARG A 133 -2.38 0.41 -25.79
CA ARG A 133 -1.23 -0.40 -25.37
C ARG A 133 -1.29 -1.83 -25.88
N ASP A 134 -2.46 -2.47 -25.82
CA ASP A 134 -2.67 -3.86 -26.22
C ASP A 134 -2.70 -4.04 -27.75
N LEU A 135 -3.17 -3.03 -28.49
CA LEU A 135 -3.20 -3.05 -29.96
C LEU A 135 -1.89 -2.56 -30.60
N ALA A 136 -1.08 -1.79 -29.87
CA ALA A 136 0.16 -1.24 -30.40
C ALA A 136 1.26 -2.32 -30.51
N PRO A 137 2.14 -2.22 -31.52
CA PRO A 137 3.30 -3.10 -31.63
C PRO A 137 4.23 -2.95 -30.41
N HIS A 138 4.89 -4.03 -30.01
CA HIS A 138 5.72 -4.14 -28.80
C HIS A 138 6.76 -3.02 -28.62
N LYS A 139 7.23 -2.41 -29.72
CA LYS A 139 8.17 -1.27 -29.67
C LYS A 139 7.53 0.02 -29.15
N VAL A 140 6.24 0.24 -29.43
CA VAL A 140 5.48 1.43 -29.02
C VAL A 140 4.81 1.19 -27.67
N SER A 141 4.29 -0.01 -27.42
CA SER A 141 3.60 -0.35 -26.15
C SER A 141 4.50 -0.24 -24.91
N ARG A 142 5.83 -0.36 -25.06
CA ARG A 142 6.81 -0.14 -23.99
C ARG A 142 6.80 1.30 -23.45
N PHE A 143 6.43 2.29 -24.26
CA PHE A 143 6.41 3.70 -23.86
C PHE A 143 5.04 4.16 -23.35
N ILE A 144 4.01 3.33 -23.48
CA ILE A 144 2.65 3.68 -23.04
C ILE A 144 2.55 3.40 -21.54
N PRO A 145 2.21 4.40 -20.72
CA PRO A 145 2.11 4.23 -19.28
C PRO A 145 0.94 3.32 -18.92
N LEU A 146 1.09 2.63 -17.81
CA LEU A 146 0.05 1.77 -17.23
C LEU A 146 -0.77 2.59 -16.23
N PRO A 147 -2.06 2.90 -16.51
CA PRO A 147 -2.88 3.72 -15.60
C PRO A 147 -2.94 3.15 -14.18
N MET A 148 -3.01 1.82 -14.06
CA MET A 148 -2.98 1.13 -12.76
C MET A 148 -1.68 1.39 -11.99
N ALA A 149 -0.52 1.29 -12.64
CA ALA A 149 0.77 1.53 -11.99
C ALA A 149 0.94 3.00 -11.58
N MET A 150 0.43 3.93 -12.40
CA MET A 150 0.44 5.35 -12.09
C MET A 150 -0.42 5.71 -10.88
N ALA A 151 -1.51 4.98 -10.63
CA ALA A 151 -2.43 5.27 -9.53
C ALA A 151 -1.85 4.93 -8.15
N ILE A 152 -0.93 3.96 -8.05
CA ILE A 152 -0.42 3.46 -6.76
C ILE A 152 0.29 4.56 -5.94
N PRO A 153 1.24 5.34 -6.49
CA PRO A 153 1.88 6.43 -5.73
C PRO A 153 0.91 7.53 -5.30
N PHE A 154 -0.15 7.80 -6.07
CA PHE A 154 -1.18 8.76 -5.66
C PHE A 154 -1.98 8.26 -4.45
N TYR A 155 -2.10 6.95 -4.28
CA TYR A 155 -2.82 6.34 -3.17
C TYR A 155 -1.96 6.17 -1.91
N ILE A 156 -0.70 5.76 -2.08
CA ILE A 156 0.20 5.40 -0.97
C ILE A 156 1.03 6.60 -0.51
N GLY A 157 1.53 7.39 -1.46
CA GLY A 157 2.41 8.53 -1.21
C GLY A 157 3.54 8.65 -2.23
N SER A 158 4.15 9.83 -2.26
CA SER A 158 5.23 10.16 -3.20
C SER A 158 6.52 9.35 -2.97
N TYR A 159 6.77 8.88 -1.75
CA TYR A 159 7.92 8.03 -1.44
C TYR A 159 7.91 6.75 -2.29
N PHE A 160 6.74 6.13 -2.49
CA PHE A 160 6.60 4.91 -3.28
C PHE A 160 6.95 5.13 -4.76
N ALA A 161 6.64 6.31 -5.32
CA ALA A 161 7.06 6.67 -6.68
C ALA A 161 8.58 6.79 -6.79
N ILE A 162 9.24 7.36 -5.78
CA ILE A 162 10.70 7.51 -5.74
C ILE A 162 11.36 6.12 -5.68
N ASP A 163 10.86 5.24 -4.82
CA ASP A 163 11.38 3.88 -4.66
C ASP A 163 11.23 3.06 -5.95
N MET A 164 10.05 3.11 -6.59
CA MET A 164 9.83 2.47 -7.89
C MET A 164 10.75 3.01 -8.98
N PHE A 165 10.98 4.33 -9.00
CA PHE A 165 11.88 4.96 -9.96
C PHE A 165 13.32 4.49 -9.76
N LEU A 166 13.83 4.52 -8.53
CA LEU A 166 15.18 4.05 -8.21
C LEU A 166 15.36 2.57 -8.55
N GLY A 167 14.42 1.72 -8.16
CA GLY A 167 14.43 0.30 -8.52
C GLY A 167 14.44 0.06 -10.03
N SER A 168 13.63 0.83 -10.77
CA SER A 168 13.57 0.74 -12.25
C SER A 168 14.86 1.20 -12.91
N VAL A 169 15.51 2.26 -12.41
CA VAL A 169 16.79 2.75 -12.92
C VAL A 169 17.89 1.72 -12.70
N ILE A 170 17.95 1.12 -11.51
CA ILE A 170 18.91 0.05 -11.19
C ILE A 170 18.73 -1.13 -12.15
N LEU A 171 17.48 -1.59 -12.32
CA LEU A 171 17.18 -2.69 -13.23
C LEU A 171 17.51 -2.33 -14.69
N PHE A 172 17.22 -1.11 -15.13
CA PHE A 172 17.51 -0.65 -16.49
C PHE A 172 19.01 -0.61 -16.79
N VAL A 173 19.83 -0.11 -15.85
CA VAL A 173 21.30 -0.12 -15.99
C VAL A 173 21.80 -1.58 -16.02
N TRP A 174 21.24 -2.45 -15.19
CA TRP A 174 21.62 -3.85 -15.17
C TRP A 174 21.23 -4.59 -16.46
N GLU A 175 20.05 -4.33 -17.02
CA GLU A 175 19.62 -4.86 -18.33
C GLU A 175 20.57 -4.43 -19.46
N LYS A 176 21.08 -3.19 -19.40
CA LYS A 176 22.04 -2.66 -20.39
C LYS A 176 23.41 -3.31 -20.31
N LEU A 177 23.85 -3.69 -19.10
CA LEU A 177 25.14 -4.35 -18.90
C LEU A 177 25.07 -5.86 -19.16
N ASN A 178 24.04 -6.53 -18.65
CA ASN A 178 23.86 -7.97 -18.81
C ASN A 178 22.38 -8.37 -18.69
N LYS A 179 21.70 -8.41 -19.84
CA LYS A 179 20.28 -8.76 -19.95
C LYS A 179 19.95 -10.14 -19.36
N ALA A 180 20.75 -11.16 -19.65
CA ALA A 180 20.48 -12.53 -19.20
C ALA A 180 20.51 -12.66 -17.67
N LYS A 181 21.44 -11.97 -17.00
CA LYS A 181 21.50 -11.94 -15.53
C LYS A 181 20.40 -11.10 -14.91
N ALA A 182 20.08 -9.95 -15.51
CA ALA A 182 19.01 -9.08 -15.04
C ALA A 182 17.64 -9.79 -15.07
N ASP A 183 17.33 -10.50 -16.17
CA ASP A 183 16.06 -11.24 -16.32
C ASP A 183 15.96 -12.41 -15.32
N ALA A 184 17.08 -13.08 -15.02
CA ALA A 184 17.11 -14.22 -14.11
C ALA A 184 17.13 -13.85 -12.62
N PHE A 185 17.90 -12.82 -12.24
CA PHE A 185 18.14 -12.47 -10.83
C PHE A 185 17.44 -11.19 -10.38
N GLY A 186 16.89 -10.39 -11.30
CA GLY A 186 16.16 -9.17 -10.98
C GLY A 186 15.05 -9.38 -9.94
N PRO A 187 14.13 -10.36 -10.15
CA PRO A 187 13.09 -10.67 -9.16
C PRO A 187 13.66 -11.12 -7.80
N ALA A 188 14.77 -11.87 -7.79
CA ALA A 188 15.40 -12.36 -6.57
C ALA A 188 16.08 -11.24 -5.75
N VAL A 189 16.70 -10.27 -6.43
CA VAL A 189 17.28 -9.09 -5.76
C VAL A 189 16.16 -8.19 -5.23
N ALA A 190 15.11 -7.97 -6.02
CA ALA A 190 13.96 -7.16 -5.60
C ALA A 190 13.27 -7.75 -4.37
N SER A 191 13.02 -9.07 -4.35
CA SER A 191 12.44 -9.75 -3.18
C SER A 191 13.38 -9.71 -1.97
N GLY A 192 14.70 -9.82 -2.18
CA GLY A 192 15.71 -9.65 -1.13
C GLY A 192 15.69 -8.26 -0.49
N LEU A 193 15.53 -7.19 -1.29
CA LEU A 193 15.42 -5.82 -0.78
C LEU A 193 14.13 -5.61 0.01
N ILE A 194 13.00 -6.13 -0.46
CA ILE A 194 11.71 -6.07 0.25
C ILE A 194 11.80 -6.85 1.58
N CYS A 195 12.39 -8.04 1.56
CA CYS A 195 12.60 -8.85 2.76
C CYS A 195 13.53 -8.13 3.76
N GLY A 196 14.60 -7.50 3.26
CA GLY A 196 15.53 -6.71 4.06
C GLY A 196 14.84 -5.54 4.79
N ASP A 197 13.97 -4.81 4.10
CA ASP A 197 13.15 -3.75 4.71
C ASP A 197 12.21 -4.31 5.81
N GLY A 198 11.60 -5.47 5.55
CA GLY A 198 10.80 -6.18 6.54
C GLY A 198 11.60 -6.59 7.79
N ILE A 199 12.83 -7.11 7.61
CA ILE A 199 13.71 -7.48 8.73
C ILE A 199 14.10 -6.24 9.54
N TRP A 200 14.37 -5.10 8.89
CA TRP A 200 14.71 -3.85 9.58
C TRP A 200 13.55 -3.26 10.38
N THR A 201 12.32 -3.50 9.93
CA THR A 201 11.10 -3.04 10.62
C THR A 201 10.98 -3.62 12.03
N LEU A 202 11.49 -4.83 12.29
CA LEU A 202 11.44 -5.46 13.62
C LEU A 202 12.29 -4.73 14.67
N PRO A 203 13.61 -4.50 14.49
CA PRO A 203 14.39 -3.65 15.39
C PRO A 203 13.83 -2.24 15.53
N GLN A 204 13.37 -1.62 14.44
CA GLN A 204 12.75 -0.29 14.47
C GLN A 204 11.53 -0.29 15.41
N SER A 205 10.69 -1.31 15.32
CA SER A 205 9.52 -1.49 16.18
C SER A 205 9.90 -1.65 17.66
N ILE A 206 10.96 -2.41 17.95
CA ILE A 206 11.47 -2.59 19.33
C ILE A 206 12.00 -1.27 19.89
N LEU A 207 12.79 -0.53 19.09
CA LEU A 207 13.33 0.77 19.48
C LEU A 207 12.21 1.79 19.73
N ALA A 208 11.16 1.78 18.90
CA ALA A 208 9.99 2.62 19.09
C ALA A 208 9.25 2.29 20.39
N LEU A 209 9.05 1.00 20.69
CA LEU A 209 8.45 0.55 21.95
C LEU A 209 9.30 0.92 23.18
N ALA A 210 10.62 0.86 23.05
CA ALA A 210 11.57 1.30 24.08
C ALA A 210 11.67 2.84 24.20
N LYS A 211 10.92 3.60 23.39
CA LYS A 211 10.93 5.08 23.33
C LYS A 211 12.33 5.67 23.21
N VAL A 212 13.22 4.96 22.49
CA VAL A 212 14.59 5.41 22.26
C VAL A 212 14.54 6.66 21.39
N LYS A 213 15.05 7.78 21.91
CA LYS A 213 15.13 9.02 21.14
C LYS A 213 16.11 8.80 19.98
N PRO A 214 15.72 9.10 18.72
CA PRO A 214 16.63 8.98 17.60
C PRO A 214 17.83 9.92 17.82
N PRO A 215 19.07 9.45 17.57
CA PRO A 215 20.28 10.25 17.80
C PRO A 215 20.36 11.49 16.90
N ILE A 216 19.58 11.50 15.80
CA ILE A 216 19.49 12.62 14.86
C ILE A 216 18.00 12.91 14.63
N CYS A 217 17.55 14.11 14.98
CA CYS A 217 16.20 14.59 14.68
C CYS A 217 16.28 15.54 13.48
N MET A 218 15.89 15.07 12.29
CA MET A 218 15.77 15.92 11.10
C MET A 218 14.35 16.47 11.00
N LYS A 219 14.19 17.79 11.13
CA LYS A 219 12.94 18.50 10.82
C LYS A 219 13.11 19.26 9.52
N PHE A 220 12.24 18.99 8.56
CA PHE A 220 12.14 19.76 7.33
C PHE A 220 11.18 20.92 7.56
N LEU A 221 11.72 22.08 7.95
CA LEU A 221 10.94 23.30 8.11
C LEU A 221 10.90 24.08 6.79
N SER A 222 9.87 24.92 6.60
CA SER A 222 9.84 25.87 5.50
C SER A 222 11.03 26.83 5.62
N ARG A 223 11.50 27.36 4.49
CA ARG A 223 12.69 28.23 4.44
C ARG A 223 12.60 29.43 5.41
N ALA A 224 11.40 29.99 5.58
CA ALA A 224 11.12 31.06 6.53
C ALA A 224 11.19 30.62 8.00
N ALA A 225 10.76 29.40 8.32
CA ALA A 225 10.86 28.83 9.65
C ALA A 225 12.30 28.39 9.98
N ASN A 226 13.04 27.85 9.02
CA ASN A 226 14.48 27.58 9.19
C ASN A 226 15.27 28.86 9.50
N ALA A 227 15.05 29.95 8.77
CA ALA A 227 15.73 31.22 9.07
C ALA A 227 15.44 31.75 10.50
N LYS A 228 14.21 31.51 11.01
CA LYS A 228 13.86 31.84 12.40
C LYS A 228 14.54 30.92 13.41
N VAL A 229 14.69 29.64 13.09
CA VAL A 229 15.39 28.67 13.94
C VAL A 229 16.90 28.95 13.94
N ASP A 230 17.49 29.23 12.78
CA ASP A 230 18.91 29.58 12.64
C ASP A 230 19.24 30.86 13.40
N SER A 231 18.39 31.89 13.33
CA SER A 231 18.55 33.11 14.14
C SER A 231 18.36 32.88 15.63
N PHE A 232 17.50 31.94 16.04
CA PHE A 232 17.33 31.56 17.44
C PHE A 232 18.50 30.73 17.98
N LEU A 233 19.12 29.89 17.16
CA LEU A 233 20.28 29.06 17.54
C LEU A 233 21.61 29.83 17.50
N ALA A 234 21.67 30.94 16.76
CA ALA A 234 22.85 31.81 16.64
C ALA A 234 22.90 32.95 17.67
N GLY A 235 21.86 33.10 18.51
CA GLY A 235 21.82 34.02 19.66
C GLY A 235 22.05 33.29 20.98
#